data_AF-A0A662GQG8-F1
#
_entry.id   AF-A0A662GQG8-F1
#
_cell.length_a   1.000
_cell.length_b   1.000
_cell.length_c   1.000
_cell.angle_alpha   90.00
_cell.angle_beta   90.00
_cell.angle_gamma   90.00
#
_symmetry.space_group_name_H-M   'P 1'
#
loop_
_entity.id
_entity.type
_entity.pdbx_description
1 polymer ?
#
loop_
_entity_poly.entity_id
_entity_poly.type
_entity_poly.pdbx_seq_one_letter_code
_entity_poly.pdbx_strand_id
1 'polypeptide(L)'
;MCAYPERLPKVKVQAMAVECLRHLKSFFTYRELSKELGFPEAVLCRYVRGDMVPGPERAWQIVCRAAEVDLLGRLVDRVLVLDESGVVNIYFIAYDRSIVSLAAQRALVEFLDLDVSKVLTAAVNGIPLAVAVSNALDVDVAVAKGTRDAGVVSYLEAEYMTPS
;
A
#
# COMPACT_ATOMS: atom_id res chain seq x y z
N MET A 1 -14.43 -7.63 -12.55
CA MET A 1 -13.18 -7.25 -13.23
C MET A 1 -13.05 -5.75 -13.07
N CYS A 2 -12.05 -5.29 -12.33
CA CYS A 2 -11.79 -3.87 -12.05
C CYS A 2 -11.66 -3.08 -13.38
N ALA A 3 -12.61 -2.18 -13.67
CA ALA A 3 -12.52 -1.33 -14.86
C ALA A 3 -11.40 -0.28 -14.68
N TYR A 4 -10.74 0.12 -15.76
CA TYR A 4 -9.67 1.12 -15.68
C TYR A 4 -10.26 2.48 -15.28
N PRO A 5 -9.75 3.12 -14.21
CA PRO A 5 -10.25 4.41 -13.76
C PRO A 5 -9.67 5.53 -14.62
N GLU A 6 -10.53 6.19 -15.41
CA GLU A 6 -10.11 7.25 -16.35
C GLU A 6 -9.39 8.43 -15.68
N ARG A 7 -9.73 8.71 -14.42
CA ARG A 7 -9.12 9.78 -13.62
C ARG A 7 -7.67 9.51 -13.20
N LEU A 8 -7.19 8.26 -13.26
CA LEU A 8 -5.80 7.96 -12.94
C LEU A 8 -4.91 8.12 -14.17
N PRO A 9 -3.75 8.81 -14.05
CA PRO A 9 -2.80 8.91 -15.15
C PRO A 9 -2.26 7.54 -15.57
N LYS A 10 -2.30 7.26 -16.87
CA LYS A 10 -1.86 5.96 -17.46
C LYS A 10 -0.45 5.58 -17.01
N VAL A 11 0.49 6.53 -17.06
CA VAL A 11 1.88 6.32 -16.66
C VAL A 11 1.99 5.99 -15.16
N LYS A 12 1.19 6.64 -14.30
CA LYS A 12 1.14 6.34 -12.86
C LYS A 12 0.73 4.89 -12.64
N VAL A 13 -0.36 4.45 -13.26
CA VAL A 13 -0.87 3.07 -13.12
C VAL A 13 0.13 2.03 -13.65
N GLN A 14 0.78 2.31 -14.78
CA GLN A 14 1.80 1.42 -15.35
C GLN A 14 3.03 1.28 -14.43
N ALA A 15 3.52 2.39 -13.88
CA ALA A 15 4.62 2.37 -12.92
C ALA A 15 4.23 1.61 -11.64
N MET A 16 3.03 1.86 -11.12
CA MET A 16 2.48 1.17 -9.95
C MET A 16 2.40 -0.34 -10.16
N ALA A 17 1.96 -0.81 -11.33
CA ALA A 17 1.87 -2.25 -11.60
C ALA A 17 3.25 -2.93 -11.63
N VAL A 18 4.26 -2.27 -12.24
CA VAL A 18 5.63 -2.79 -12.24
C VAL A 18 6.21 -2.81 -10.83
N GLU A 19 5.99 -1.75 -10.05
CA GLU A 19 6.41 -1.68 -8.65
C GLU A 19 5.72 -2.75 -7.80
N CYS A 20 4.40 -2.91 -7.95
CA CYS A 20 3.60 -3.96 -7.31
C CYS A 20 4.22 -5.34 -7.53
N LEU A 21 4.50 -5.69 -8.79
CA LEU A 21 5.08 -6.98 -9.13
C LEU A 21 6.49 -7.17 -8.57
N ARG A 22 7.32 -6.13 -8.55
CA ARG A 22 8.67 -6.20 -7.95
C ARG A 22 8.60 -6.45 -6.45
N HIS A 23 7.75 -5.71 -5.74
CA HIS A 23 7.55 -5.86 -4.29
C HIS A 23 6.93 -7.21 -3.94
N LEU A 24 5.97 -7.70 -4.73
CA LEU A 24 5.44 -9.04 -4.51
C LEU A 24 6.48 -10.11 -4.81
N LYS A 25 7.30 -9.94 -5.84
CA LYS A 25 8.31 -10.94 -6.23
C LYS A 25 9.41 -11.13 -5.18
N SER A 26 9.66 -10.19 -4.27
CA SER A 26 10.60 -10.41 -3.17
C SER A 26 10.09 -11.43 -2.14
N PHE A 27 8.78 -11.68 -2.08
CA PHE A 27 8.17 -12.61 -1.11
C PHE A 27 7.51 -13.84 -1.75
N PHE A 28 7.19 -13.78 -3.05
CA PHE A 28 6.54 -14.86 -3.79
C PHE A 28 7.39 -15.34 -4.97
N THR A 29 7.21 -16.59 -5.36
CA THR A 29 7.77 -17.17 -6.59
C THR A 29 6.96 -16.73 -7.81
N TYR A 30 7.55 -16.79 -9.01
CA TYR A 30 6.80 -16.51 -10.25
C TYR A 30 5.61 -17.45 -10.42
N ARG A 31 5.76 -18.72 -10.04
CA ARG A 31 4.69 -19.73 -10.05
C ARG A 31 3.52 -19.35 -9.16
N GLU A 32 3.78 -18.91 -7.93
CA GLU A 32 2.74 -18.41 -7.03
C GLU A 32 2.04 -17.19 -7.64
N LEU A 33 2.80 -16.16 -8.05
CA LEU A 33 2.22 -14.95 -8.64
C LEU A 33 1.41 -15.26 -9.91
N SER A 34 1.87 -16.19 -10.73
CA SER A 34 1.17 -16.62 -11.94
C SER A 34 -0.18 -17.25 -11.61
N LYS A 35 -0.21 -18.14 -10.59
CA LYS A 35 -1.43 -18.79 -10.12
C LYS A 35 -2.44 -17.77 -9.57
N GLU A 36 -1.99 -16.81 -8.77
CA GLU A 36 -2.87 -15.86 -8.08
C GLU A 36 -3.35 -14.73 -8.99
N LEU A 37 -2.45 -14.19 -9.83
CA LEU A 37 -2.75 -13.04 -10.70
C LEU A 37 -3.31 -13.46 -12.07
N GLY A 38 -3.16 -14.73 -12.46
CA GLY A 38 -3.67 -15.24 -13.74
C GLY A 38 -2.84 -14.85 -14.97
N PHE A 39 -1.58 -14.42 -14.79
CA PHE A 39 -0.66 -14.08 -15.88
C PHE A 39 0.45 -15.13 -16.01
N PRO A 40 0.92 -15.48 -17.23
CA PRO A 40 2.01 -16.42 -17.40
C PRO A 40 3.32 -15.98 -16.72
N GLU A 41 4.08 -16.92 -16.15
CA GLU A 41 5.34 -16.63 -15.46
C GLU A 41 6.34 -15.83 -16.31
N ALA A 42 6.47 -16.17 -17.60
CA ALA A 42 7.35 -15.45 -18.52
C ALA A 42 6.95 -13.98 -18.71
N VAL A 43 5.65 -13.69 -18.71
CA VAL A 43 5.13 -12.31 -18.82
C VAL A 43 5.41 -11.54 -17.54
N LEU A 44 5.13 -12.15 -16.37
CA LEU A 44 5.43 -11.54 -15.07
C LEU A 44 6.93 -11.26 -14.90
N CYS A 45 7.79 -12.18 -15.34
CA CYS A 45 9.24 -12.01 -15.30
C CYS A 45 9.69 -10.78 -16.10
N ARG A 46 9.17 -10.59 -17.32
CA ARG A 46 9.49 -9.41 -18.15
C ARG A 46 9.00 -8.11 -17.51
N TYR A 47 7.81 -8.11 -16.91
CA TYR A 47 7.30 -6.94 -16.19
C TYR A 47 8.14 -6.60 -14.96
N VAL A 48 8.47 -7.59 -14.13
CA VAL A 48 9.32 -7.40 -12.94
C VAL A 48 10.70 -6.85 -13.32
N ARG A 49 11.33 -7.38 -14.36
CA ARG A 49 12.63 -6.90 -14.85
C ARG A 49 12.55 -5.51 -15.47
N GLY A 50 11.39 -5.12 -16.00
CA GLY A 50 11.21 -3.87 -16.75
C GLY A 50 11.53 -4.01 -18.24
N ASP A 51 11.74 -5.22 -18.74
CA ASP A 51 11.94 -5.50 -20.18
C ASP A 51 10.67 -5.20 -21.00
N MET A 52 9.53 -5.13 -20.33
CA MET A 52 8.22 -4.80 -20.88
C MET A 52 7.42 -4.07 -19.81
N VAL A 53 6.65 -3.07 -20.21
CA VAL A 53 5.69 -2.39 -19.34
C VAL A 53 4.28 -2.83 -19.76
N PRO A 54 3.41 -3.24 -18.82
CA PRO A 54 2.03 -3.58 -19.16
C PRO A 54 1.29 -2.36 -19.74
N GLY A 55 0.35 -2.58 -20.66
CA GLY A 55 -0.59 -1.53 -21.07
C GLY A 55 -1.46 -1.06 -19.89
N PRO A 56 -2.03 0.16 -19.91
CA PRO A 56 -2.70 0.75 -18.74
C PRO A 56 -3.81 -0.13 -18.13
N GLU A 57 -4.63 -0.75 -18.96
CA GLU A 57 -5.72 -1.62 -18.53
C GLU A 57 -5.17 -2.90 -17.88
N ARG A 58 -4.13 -3.48 -18.46
CA ARG A 58 -3.46 -4.66 -17.91
C ARG A 58 -2.69 -4.33 -16.63
N ALA A 59 -2.07 -3.16 -16.56
CA ALA A 59 -1.41 -2.66 -15.37
C ALA A 59 -2.40 -2.53 -14.22
N TRP A 60 -3.57 -1.94 -14.48
CA TRP A 60 -4.64 -1.85 -13.50
C TRP A 60 -5.17 -3.21 -13.07
N GLN A 61 -5.37 -4.14 -14.01
CA GLN A 61 -5.78 -5.51 -13.71
C GLN A 61 -4.81 -6.19 -12.74
N ILE A 62 -3.49 -6.00 -12.90
CA ILE A 62 -2.49 -6.56 -12.00
C ILE A 62 -2.68 -6.02 -10.58
N VAL A 63 -2.78 -4.70 -10.42
CA VAL A 63 -2.92 -4.05 -9.11
C VAL A 63 -4.24 -4.43 -8.43
N CYS A 64 -5.37 -4.36 -9.14
CA CYS A 64 -6.65 -4.79 -8.56
C CYS A 64 -6.64 -6.27 -8.23
N ARG A 65 -6.08 -7.13 -9.08
CA ARG A 65 -6.07 -8.57 -8.81
C ARG A 65 -5.24 -8.91 -7.57
N ALA A 66 -4.10 -8.23 -7.38
CA ALA A 66 -3.28 -8.37 -6.18
C ALA A 66 -4.04 -7.98 -4.90
N ALA A 67 -4.88 -6.93 -4.98
CA ALA A 67 -5.76 -6.52 -3.88
C ALA A 67 -6.92 -7.50 -3.66
N GLU A 68 -7.61 -7.92 -4.73
CA GLU A 68 -8.75 -8.85 -4.69
C GLU A 68 -8.38 -10.20 -4.06
N VAL A 69 -7.20 -10.75 -4.36
CA VAL A 69 -6.73 -12.04 -3.82
C VAL A 69 -5.89 -11.90 -2.55
N ASP A 70 -5.86 -10.69 -1.98
CA ASP A 70 -5.19 -10.35 -0.72
C ASP A 70 -3.72 -10.81 -0.64
N LEU A 71 -2.93 -10.52 -1.68
CA LEU A 71 -1.49 -10.85 -1.66
C LEU A 71 -0.75 -10.09 -0.56
N LEU A 72 -1.21 -8.89 -0.21
CA LEU A 72 -0.63 -8.11 0.88
C LEU A 72 -0.86 -8.77 2.24
N GLY A 73 -2.09 -9.21 2.56
CA GLY A 73 -2.38 -9.89 3.83
C GLY A 73 -1.53 -11.15 3.96
N ARG A 74 -1.45 -11.95 2.89
CA ARG A 74 -0.58 -13.14 2.85
C ARG A 74 0.90 -12.82 2.99
N LEU A 75 1.37 -11.68 2.48
CA LEU A 75 2.74 -11.22 2.67
C LEU A 75 2.96 -10.88 4.13
N VAL A 76 2.06 -10.08 4.72
CA VAL A 76 2.10 -9.72 6.14
C VAL A 76 2.15 -10.98 7.01
N ASP A 77 1.30 -11.98 6.76
CA ASP A 77 1.32 -13.28 7.47
C ASP A 77 2.66 -14.02 7.39
N ARG A 78 3.41 -13.88 6.27
CA ARG A 78 4.74 -14.49 6.12
C ARG A 78 5.82 -13.79 6.92
N VAL A 79 5.68 -12.49 7.18
CA VAL A 79 6.70 -11.66 7.84
C VAL A 79 6.35 -11.31 9.28
N LEU A 80 5.12 -11.59 9.71
CA LEU A 80 4.68 -11.38 11.08
C LEU A 80 5.53 -12.24 12.03
N VAL A 81 6.24 -11.55 12.93
CA VAL A 81 6.96 -12.16 14.05
C VAL A 81 6.20 -11.82 15.32
N LEU A 82 5.77 -12.85 16.03
CA LEU A 82 5.27 -12.73 17.40
C LEU A 82 6.47 -12.75 18.35
N ASP A 83 6.52 -11.80 19.28
CA ASP A 83 7.47 -11.88 20.37
C ASP A 83 7.03 -12.90 21.44
N GLU A 84 7.90 -13.13 22.43
CA GLU A 84 7.65 -14.07 23.54
C GLU A 84 6.42 -13.69 24.39
N SER A 85 5.94 -12.45 24.28
CA SER A 85 4.78 -11.91 24.98
C SER A 85 3.50 -11.98 24.13
N GLY A 86 3.57 -12.48 22.90
CA GLY A 86 2.46 -12.52 21.95
C GLY A 86 2.16 -11.17 21.28
N VAL A 87 3.06 -10.19 21.41
CA VAL A 87 2.90 -8.87 20.78
C VAL A 87 3.48 -8.94 19.35
N VAL A 88 2.70 -8.42 18.40
CA VAL A 88 3.13 -8.30 17.01
C VAL A 88 4.14 -7.16 16.89
N ASN A 89 5.36 -7.47 16.45
CA ASN A 89 6.34 -6.43 16.17
C ASN A 89 6.03 -5.73 14.83
N ILE A 90 5.19 -4.69 14.91
CA ILE A 90 4.78 -3.89 13.75
C ILE A 90 5.89 -3.01 13.17
N TYR A 91 7.03 -2.85 13.87
CA TYR A 91 8.09 -1.93 13.43
C TYR A 91 8.65 -2.34 12.07
N PHE A 92 8.98 -3.63 11.89
CA PHE A 92 9.52 -4.13 10.63
C PHE A 92 8.53 -4.00 9.46
N ILE A 93 7.23 -4.02 9.75
CA ILE A 93 6.16 -3.87 8.75
C ILE A 93 5.98 -2.39 8.39
N ALA A 94 5.95 -1.52 9.39
CA ALA A 94 5.70 -0.09 9.23
C ALA A 94 6.79 0.64 8.43
N TYR A 95 8.02 0.12 8.41
CA TYR A 95 9.16 0.74 7.72
C TYR A 95 9.69 -0.09 6.54
N ASP A 96 9.08 -1.24 6.22
CA ASP A 96 9.41 -1.98 4.99
C ASP A 96 8.79 -1.28 3.78
N ARG A 97 9.64 -0.80 2.87
CA ARG A 97 9.22 -0.08 1.66
C ARG A 97 8.25 -0.90 0.81
N SER A 98 8.49 -2.20 0.66
CA SER A 98 7.69 -3.08 -0.20
C SER A 98 6.28 -3.21 0.36
N ILE A 99 6.17 -3.45 1.66
CA ILE A 99 4.89 -3.59 2.36
C ILE A 99 4.12 -2.27 2.34
N VAL A 100 4.77 -1.16 2.71
CA VAL A 100 4.14 0.17 2.72
C VAL A 100 3.65 0.56 1.31
N SER A 101 4.45 0.30 0.27
CA SER A 101 4.05 0.57 -1.11
C SER A 101 2.86 -0.28 -1.55
N LEU A 102 2.84 -1.57 -1.21
CA LEU A 102 1.73 -2.47 -1.55
C LEU A 102 0.45 -2.10 -0.78
N ALA A 103 0.58 -1.67 0.48
CA ALA A 103 -0.52 -1.18 1.30
C ALA A 103 -1.12 0.11 0.72
N ALA A 104 -0.28 1.05 0.27
CA ALA A 104 -0.73 2.26 -0.40
C ALA A 104 -1.47 1.96 -1.72
N GLN A 105 -0.98 0.99 -2.51
CA GLN A 105 -1.64 0.53 -3.74
C GLN A 105 -3.00 -0.12 -3.44
N ARG A 106 -3.08 -0.96 -2.40
CA ARG A 106 -4.35 -1.54 -1.95
C ARG A 106 -5.34 -0.46 -1.52
N ALA A 107 -4.88 0.51 -0.71
CA ALA A 107 -5.71 1.63 -0.28
C ALA A 107 -6.24 2.44 -1.47
N LEU A 108 -5.42 2.67 -2.52
CA LEU A 108 -5.90 3.32 -3.73
C LEU A 108 -7.05 2.54 -4.39
N VAL A 109 -6.93 1.21 -4.50
CA VAL A 109 -7.99 0.37 -5.08
C VAL A 109 -9.26 0.42 -4.24
N GLU A 110 -9.11 0.36 -2.92
CA GLU A 110 -10.23 0.29 -1.97
C GLU A 110 -10.99 1.61 -1.82
N PHE A 111 -10.27 2.75 -1.87
CA PHE A 111 -10.84 4.08 -1.66
C PHE A 111 -11.02 4.87 -2.95
N LEU A 112 -10.83 4.25 -4.12
CA LEU A 112 -10.97 4.94 -5.40
C LEU A 112 -12.37 5.55 -5.54
N ASP A 113 -13.42 4.80 -5.27
CA ASP A 113 -14.78 5.30 -5.53
C ASP A 113 -15.29 6.26 -4.43
N LEU A 114 -14.44 6.63 -3.47
CA LEU A 114 -14.75 7.57 -2.41
C LEU A 114 -14.14 8.96 -2.67
N ASP A 115 -14.79 9.99 -2.14
CA ASP A 115 -14.27 11.35 -2.11
C ASP A 115 -13.39 11.56 -0.87
N VAL A 116 -12.18 10.98 -0.91
CA VAL A 116 -11.21 11.11 0.19
C VAL A 116 -10.62 12.52 0.15
N SER A 117 -10.71 13.25 1.26
CA SER A 117 -10.17 14.60 1.37
C SER A 117 -8.80 14.67 2.06
N LYS A 118 -8.53 13.76 3.00
CA LYS A 118 -7.30 13.68 3.79
C LYS A 118 -7.03 12.25 4.25
N VAL A 119 -5.76 11.94 4.48
CA VAL A 119 -5.34 10.72 5.20
C VAL A 119 -4.94 11.08 6.62
N LEU A 120 -5.62 10.53 7.62
CA LEU A 120 -5.33 10.79 9.04
C LEU A 120 -4.53 9.63 9.66
N THR A 121 -3.54 9.94 10.48
CA THR A 121 -2.81 8.94 11.27
C THR A 121 -2.42 9.46 12.65
N ALA A 122 -2.25 8.55 13.60
CA ALA A 122 -1.65 8.86 14.90
C ALA A 122 -0.14 8.58 14.84
N ALA A 123 0.66 9.50 15.35
CA ALA A 123 2.11 9.31 15.44
C ALA A 123 2.45 8.10 16.36
N VAL A 124 3.49 7.31 16.07
CA VAL A 124 4.57 7.54 15.09
C VAL A 124 4.55 6.52 13.94
N ASN A 125 4.31 5.24 14.24
CA ASN A 125 4.52 4.13 13.30
C ASN A 125 3.56 4.14 12.10
N GLY A 126 2.41 4.81 12.20
CA GLY A 126 1.46 4.92 11.08
C GLY A 126 1.86 5.95 10.02
N ILE A 127 2.84 6.81 10.30
CA ILE A 127 3.23 7.92 9.43
C ILE A 127 3.73 7.45 8.06
N PRO A 128 4.65 6.47 7.93
CA PRO A 128 5.13 6.02 6.62
C PRO A 128 4.00 5.51 5.71
N LEU A 129 3.08 4.72 6.28
CA LEU A 129 1.91 4.23 5.57
C LEU A 129 0.99 5.38 5.16
N ALA A 130 0.68 6.29 6.07
CA ALA A 130 -0.19 7.43 5.81
C ALA A 130 0.35 8.32 4.68
N VAL A 131 1.66 8.60 4.68
CA VAL A 131 2.33 9.36 3.62
C VAL A 131 2.23 8.62 2.29
N ALA A 132 2.50 7.32 2.26
CA ALA A 132 2.41 6.53 1.03
C ALA A 132 0.98 6.48 0.45
N VAL A 133 -0.03 6.28 1.31
CA VAL A 133 -1.45 6.30 0.93
C VAL A 133 -1.86 7.68 0.42
N SER A 134 -1.41 8.75 1.09
CA SER A 134 -1.70 10.14 0.71
C SER A 134 -1.19 10.45 -0.70
N ASN A 135 0.02 10.00 -1.03
CA ASN A 135 0.60 10.14 -2.38
C ASN A 135 -0.11 9.28 -3.43
N ALA A 136 -0.59 8.09 -3.04
CA ALA A 136 -1.36 7.23 -3.94
C ALA A 136 -2.70 7.88 -4.31
N LEU A 137 -3.41 8.43 -3.31
CA LEU A 137 -4.71 9.09 -3.42
C LEU A 137 -4.65 10.54 -3.90
N ASP A 138 -3.47 11.16 -3.90
CA ASP A 138 -3.25 12.58 -4.25
C ASP A 138 -3.97 13.55 -3.31
N VAL A 139 -3.83 13.33 -2.00
CA VAL A 139 -4.42 14.13 -0.92
C VAL A 139 -3.40 14.41 0.17
N ASP A 140 -3.63 15.41 1.01
CA ASP A 140 -2.71 15.68 2.13
C ASP A 140 -2.88 14.69 3.29
N VAL A 141 -1.81 14.53 4.06
CA VAL A 141 -1.80 13.78 5.32
C VAL A 141 -2.01 14.72 6.52
N ALA A 142 -2.79 14.26 7.51
CA ALA A 142 -2.92 14.87 8.82
C ALA A 142 -2.34 13.90 9.87
N VAL A 143 -1.49 14.41 10.76
CA VAL A 143 -0.83 13.59 11.80
C VAL A 143 -1.25 14.09 13.18
N ALA A 144 -1.96 13.24 13.93
CA ALA A 144 -2.25 13.47 15.33
C ALA A 144 -1.00 13.17 16.18
N LYS A 145 -0.59 14.14 16.99
CA LYS A 145 0.58 14.06 17.87
C LYS A 145 0.15 14.16 19.33
N GLY A 146 0.84 13.45 20.22
CA GLY A 146 0.62 13.54 21.67
C GLY A 146 1.19 14.82 22.30
N THR A 147 2.00 15.58 21.57
CA THR A 147 2.58 16.85 22.01
C THR A 147 2.45 17.90 20.90
N ARG A 148 2.35 19.17 21.30
CA ARG A 148 2.37 20.30 20.35
C ARG A 148 3.81 20.57 19.91
N ASP A 149 3.99 20.95 18.64
CA ASP A 149 5.27 21.48 18.18
C ASP A 149 5.40 22.95 18.64
N ALA A 150 6.62 23.41 18.90
CA ALA A 150 6.85 24.81 19.24
C ALA A 150 6.61 25.69 18.00
N GLY A 151 5.48 26.40 17.95
CA GLY A 151 5.14 27.30 16.83
C GLY A 151 3.68 27.76 16.79
N VAL A 152 3.36 28.61 15.81
CA VAL A 152 2.03 29.21 15.57
C VAL A 152 1.24 28.33 14.60
N VAL A 153 0.94 27.09 14.98
CA VAL A 153 0.06 26.21 14.19
C VAL A 153 -1.24 26.03 14.97
N SER A 154 -2.38 26.21 14.29
CA SER A 154 -3.69 25.90 14.88
C SER A 154 -3.90 24.39 14.88
N TYR A 155 -4.08 23.81 16.07
CA TYR A 155 -4.36 22.38 16.23
C TYR A 155 -5.86 22.16 16.43
N LEU A 156 -6.38 21.07 15.85
CA LEU A 156 -7.67 20.51 16.25
C LEU A 156 -7.40 19.54 17.42
N GLU A 157 -8.05 19.78 18.56
CA GLU A 157 -7.79 19.03 19.80
C GLU A 157 -9.00 18.21 20.21
N ALA A 158 -8.72 17.01 20.73
CA ALA A 158 -9.72 16.15 21.35
C ALA A 158 -9.10 15.51 22.60
N GLU A 159 -9.72 15.70 23.76
CA GLU A 159 -9.34 15.02 25.00
C GLU A 159 -10.12 13.70 25.11
N TYR A 160 -9.41 12.62 25.45
CA TYR A 160 -10.03 11.34 25.78
C TYR A 160 -9.38 10.77 27.03
N MET A 161 -10.19 10.17 27.91
CA MET A 161 -9.70 9.50 29.12
C MET A 161 -9.28 8.08 28.77
N THR A 162 -8.00 7.75 28.99
CA THR A 162 -7.55 6.35 28.98
C THR A 162 -7.89 5.71 30.33
N PRO A 163 -8.63 4.58 30.37
CA PRO A 163 -8.77 3.81 31.59
C PRO A 163 -7.38 3.32 32.02
N SER A 164 -7.01 3.64 33.26
CA SER A 164 -5.80 3.15 33.94
C SER A 164 -5.94 1.69 34.36
#